data_AF-G3ALY0-F1
#
_entry.id   AF-G3ALY0-F1
#
_cell.length_a   1.000
_cell.length_b   1.000
_cell.length_c   1.000
_cell.angle_alpha   90.00
_cell.angle_beta   90.00
_cell.angle_gamma   90.00
#
_symmetry.space_group_name_H-M   'P 1'
#
loop_
_entity.id
_entity.type
_entity.pdbx_description
1 polymer ?
#
loop_
_entity_poly.entity_id
_entity_poly.type
_entity_poly.pdbx_seq_one_letter_code
_entity_poly.pdbx_strand_id
1 'polypeptide(L)'
;MSDNNDKELEEVWKLFQDSPEEIQQRRKTLTKAIHDDKTLDYPSTVKVTTALDEVLECFALGGQLRHYYRYGTYDVCERQREKFWFAVKHGGFTDNNKPDDQLTEKELNTRLKIQEFFRKRVLEDKAAGSSEDIWDQRKELLSNPFRK
;
A
#
# COMPACT_ATOMS: atom_id res chain seq x y z
N MET A 1 9.69 16.63 -14.35
CA MET A 1 8.74 15.84 -13.53
C MET A 1 8.50 14.45 -14.11
N SER A 2 8.53 14.25 -15.44
CA SER A 2 8.51 12.90 -16.06
C SER A 2 9.71 12.03 -15.64
N ASP A 3 10.93 12.58 -15.76
CA ASP A 3 12.16 11.79 -15.62
C ASP A 3 12.40 11.22 -14.22
N ASN A 4 11.73 11.74 -13.19
CA ASN A 4 11.83 11.20 -11.84
C ASN A 4 10.83 10.05 -11.61
N ASN A 5 9.64 10.18 -12.18
CA ASN A 5 8.60 9.14 -12.11
C ASN A 5 9.00 7.89 -12.89
N ASP A 6 9.66 8.06 -14.03
CA ASP A 6 10.15 6.94 -14.83
C ASP A 6 11.23 6.15 -14.08
N LYS A 7 12.09 6.84 -13.32
CA LYS A 7 13.10 6.19 -12.46
C LYS A 7 12.47 5.41 -11.31
N GLU A 8 11.43 5.94 -10.67
CA GLU A 8 10.69 5.23 -9.63
C GLU A 8 10.05 3.93 -10.16
N LEU A 9 9.48 3.97 -11.36
CA LEU A 9 8.94 2.79 -12.02
C LEU A 9 10.02 1.76 -12.37
N GLU A 10 11.19 2.22 -12.84
CA GLU A 10 12.33 1.34 -13.09
C GLU A 10 12.84 0.65 -11.82
N GLU A 11 12.91 1.37 -10.70
CA GLU A 11 13.25 0.79 -9.39
C GLU A 11 12.25 -0.29 -8.98
N VAL A 12 10.96 -0.04 -9.17
CA VAL A 12 9.91 -1.02 -8.92
C VAL A 12 10.04 -2.24 -9.84
N TRP A 13 10.31 -2.05 -11.13
CA TRP A 13 10.47 -3.17 -12.07
C TRP A 13 11.70 -4.03 -11.82
N LYS A 14 12.75 -3.49 -11.20
CA LYS A 14 13.91 -4.29 -10.76
C LYS A 14 13.51 -5.38 -9.76
N LEU A 15 12.44 -5.16 -8.98
CA LEU A 15 11.93 -6.15 -8.03
C LEU A 15 11.32 -7.40 -8.71
N PHE A 16 11.08 -7.38 -10.04
CA PHE A 16 10.41 -8.48 -10.76
C PHE A 16 11.37 -9.44 -11.47
N GLN A 17 12.67 -9.14 -11.47
CA GLN A 17 13.65 -9.80 -12.32
C GLN A 17 13.69 -11.32 -12.11
N ASP A 18 13.34 -11.79 -10.91
CA ASP A 18 13.36 -13.21 -10.54
C ASP A 18 12.10 -13.99 -10.97
N SER A 19 11.06 -13.31 -11.48
CA SER A 19 9.77 -13.94 -11.84
C SER A 19 9.69 -14.38 -13.32
N PRO A 20 8.82 -15.34 -13.69
CA PRO A 20 8.59 -15.74 -15.07
C PRO A 20 8.20 -14.58 -16.00
N GLU A 21 8.60 -14.62 -17.27
CA GLU A 21 8.45 -13.51 -18.22
C GLU A 21 6.99 -13.06 -18.42
N GLU A 22 6.04 -13.99 -18.46
CA GLU A 22 4.60 -13.68 -18.56
C GLU A 22 4.11 -12.85 -17.35
N ILE A 23 4.55 -13.21 -16.15
CA ILE A 23 4.20 -12.50 -14.90
C ILE A 23 4.85 -11.12 -14.89
N GLN A 24 6.09 -11.00 -15.35
CA GLN A 24 6.77 -9.70 -15.45
C GLN A 24 6.00 -8.73 -16.36
N GLN A 25 5.51 -9.21 -17.51
CA GLN A 25 4.74 -8.37 -18.43
C GLN A 25 3.42 -7.91 -17.80
N ARG A 26 2.68 -8.83 -17.17
CA ARG A 26 1.45 -8.50 -16.43
C ARG A 26 1.72 -7.44 -15.36
N ARG A 27 2.73 -7.63 -14.51
CA ARG A 27 3.12 -6.66 -13.47
C ARG A 27 3.50 -5.30 -14.04
N LYS A 28 4.23 -5.25 -15.16
CA LYS A 28 4.56 -3.98 -15.85
C LYS A 28 3.30 -3.25 -16.33
N THR A 29 2.34 -3.97 -16.89
CA THR A 29 1.07 -3.34 -17.33
C THR A 29 0.24 -2.82 -16.16
N LEU A 30 0.13 -3.60 -15.08
CA LEU A 30 -0.61 -3.22 -13.89
C LEU A 30 0.03 -2.05 -13.15
N THR A 31 1.35 -2.07 -12.95
CA THR A 31 2.07 -0.96 -12.29
C THR A 31 1.98 0.33 -13.09
N LYS A 32 2.07 0.28 -14.43
CA LYS A 32 1.80 1.43 -15.30
C LYS A 32 0.36 1.93 -15.14
N ALA A 33 -0.63 1.02 -15.20
CA ALA A 33 -2.03 1.39 -15.04
C ALA A 33 -2.31 2.08 -13.69
N ILE A 34 -1.78 1.54 -12.59
CA ILE A 34 -1.94 2.13 -11.24
C ILE A 34 -1.22 3.47 -11.14
N HIS A 35 -0.07 3.60 -11.78
CA HIS A 35 0.68 4.84 -11.80
C HIS A 35 -0.08 5.92 -12.60
N ASP A 36 -0.67 5.56 -13.73
CA ASP A 36 -1.39 6.51 -14.58
C ASP A 36 -2.78 6.84 -14.03
N ASP A 37 -3.36 5.91 -13.26
CA ASP A 37 -4.67 6.07 -12.67
C ASP A 37 -4.67 7.09 -11.53
N LYS A 38 -5.21 8.27 -11.83
CA LYS A 38 -5.48 9.34 -10.87
C LYS A 38 -6.80 9.14 -10.10
N THR A 39 -7.58 8.12 -10.45
CA THR A 39 -8.92 7.88 -9.87
C THR A 39 -8.93 6.92 -8.69
N LEU A 40 -7.81 6.25 -8.40
CA LEU A 40 -7.66 5.44 -7.20
C LEU A 40 -7.75 6.33 -5.95
N ASP A 41 -8.76 6.06 -5.13
CA ASP A 41 -8.99 6.79 -3.88
C ASP A 41 -8.02 6.29 -2.81
N TYR A 42 -6.89 6.99 -2.69
CA TYR A 42 -5.93 6.76 -1.62
C TYR A 42 -6.34 7.55 -0.38
N PRO A 43 -6.15 6.97 0.83
CA PRO A 43 -6.53 7.65 2.06
C PRO A 43 -5.80 8.99 2.16
N SER A 44 -6.56 10.07 2.38
CA SER A 44 -6.02 11.43 2.48
C SER A 44 -5.56 11.78 3.89
N THR A 45 -5.93 11.00 4.90
CA THR A 45 -5.68 11.28 6.32
C THR A 45 -5.11 10.06 7.04
N VAL A 46 -4.21 10.31 7.99
CA VAL A 46 -3.65 9.27 8.87
C VAL A 46 -3.69 9.75 10.31
N LYS A 47 -4.14 8.88 11.20
CA LYS A 47 -4.18 9.11 12.64
C LYS A 47 -2.92 8.60 13.31
N VAL A 48 -2.32 9.43 14.16
CA VAL A 48 -1.14 9.06 14.95
C VAL A 48 -1.46 7.93 15.92
N THR A 49 -2.64 7.96 16.54
CA THR A 49 -3.09 6.95 17.51
C THR A 49 -3.23 5.58 16.85
N THR A 50 -3.92 5.51 15.70
CA THR A 50 -4.05 4.26 14.94
C THR A 50 -2.70 3.71 14.49
N ALA A 51 -1.79 4.57 14.02
CA ALA A 51 -0.46 4.12 13.62
C ALA A 51 0.39 3.62 14.81
N LEU A 52 0.20 4.20 16.01
CA LEU A 52 0.83 3.73 17.24
C LEU A 52 0.30 2.35 17.64
N ASP A 53 -1.02 2.16 17.62
CA ASP A 53 -1.65 0.89 17.97
C ASP A 53 -1.16 -0.25 17.06
N GLU A 54 -1.02 0.01 15.76
CA GLU A 54 -0.47 -0.96 14.79
C GLU A 54 0.99 -1.35 15.10
N VAL A 55 1.82 -0.40 15.52
CA VAL A 55 3.21 -0.69 15.93
C VAL A 55 3.24 -1.52 17.20
N LEU A 56 2.43 -1.15 18.19
CA LEU A 56 2.34 -1.88 19.46
C LEU A 56 1.81 -3.30 19.24
N GLU A 57 0.81 -3.48 18.37
CA GLU A 57 0.29 -4.79 18.00
C GLU A 57 1.36 -5.66 17.33
N CYS A 58 2.18 -5.07 16.45
CA CYS A 58 3.27 -5.79 15.80
C CYS A 58 4.33 -6.27 16.80
N PHE A 59 4.69 -5.44 17.79
CA PHE A 59 5.65 -5.83 18.83
C PHE A 59 5.05 -6.71 19.94
N ALA A 60 3.73 -6.78 20.04
CA ALA A 60 3.07 -7.64 20.99
C ALA A 60 3.43 -9.11 20.72
N LEU A 61 3.63 -9.89 21.79
CA LEU A 61 3.99 -11.30 21.72
C LEU A 61 3.01 -12.10 20.84
N GLY A 62 1.71 -11.79 20.90
CA GLY A 62 0.70 -12.44 20.07
C GLY A 62 0.90 -12.21 18.57
N GLY A 63 1.26 -10.99 18.16
CA GLY A 63 1.54 -10.65 16.77
C GLY A 63 2.78 -11.39 16.25
N GLN A 64 3.86 -11.35 17.03
CA GLN A 64 5.12 -12.03 16.70
C GLN A 64 4.98 -13.56 16.61
N LEU A 65 4.24 -14.18 17.52
CA LEU A 65 3.97 -15.62 17.47
C LEU A 65 3.20 -16.03 16.21
N ARG A 66 2.19 -15.25 15.81
CA ARG A 66 1.41 -15.51 14.59
C ARG A 66 2.26 -15.32 13.33
N HIS A 67 3.12 -14.30 13.30
CA HIS A 67 4.03 -14.07 12.18
C HIS A 67 5.05 -15.22 12.06
N TYR A 68 5.65 -15.62 13.18
CA TYR A 68 6.58 -16.75 13.23
C TYR A 68 5.93 -18.05 12.77
N TYR A 69 4.69 -18.33 13.18
CA TYR A 69 3.97 -19.52 12.73
C TYR A 69 3.73 -19.52 11.20
N ARG A 70 3.45 -18.36 10.59
CA ARG A 70 3.16 -18.26 9.16
C ARG A 70 4.41 -18.26 8.28
N TYR A 71 5.44 -17.52 8.68
CA TYR A 71 6.61 -17.24 7.84
C TYR A 71 7.92 -17.82 8.39
N GLY A 72 7.93 -18.37 9.62
CA GLY A 72 9.11 -18.95 10.25
C GLY A 72 10.12 -17.93 10.79
N THR A 73 9.81 -16.63 10.73
CA THR A 73 10.68 -15.54 11.15
C THR A 73 9.95 -14.56 12.07
N TYR A 74 10.68 -13.86 12.92
CA TYR A 74 10.15 -12.71 13.65
C TYR A 74 10.09 -11.50 12.72
N ASP A 75 9.05 -10.69 12.86
CA ASP A 75 8.92 -9.44 12.12
C ASP A 75 9.66 -8.33 12.88
N VAL A 76 10.45 -7.54 12.15
CA VAL A 76 11.15 -6.36 12.71
C VAL A 76 10.20 -5.14 12.79
N CYS A 77 8.95 -5.28 12.33
CA CYS A 77 7.91 -4.26 12.37
C CYS A 77 8.32 -2.96 11.66
N GLU A 78 9.22 -3.04 10.69
CA GLU A 78 9.79 -1.88 10.02
C GLU A 78 8.71 -1.09 9.28
N ARG A 79 7.79 -1.80 8.63
CA ARG A 79 6.68 -1.23 7.88
C ARG A 79 5.71 -0.43 8.77
N GLN A 80 5.38 -0.96 9.94
CA GLN A 80 4.49 -0.31 10.90
C GLN A 80 5.21 0.89 11.52
N ARG A 81 6.50 0.75 11.85
CA ARG A 81 7.32 1.84 12.38
C ARG A 81 7.45 3.01 11.41
N GLU A 82 7.70 2.74 10.14
CA GLU A 82 7.76 3.76 9.09
C GLU A 82 6.42 4.51 8.98
N LYS A 83 5.30 3.78 8.99
CA LYS A 83 3.96 4.37 8.97
C LYS A 83 3.72 5.25 10.21
N PHE A 84 4.17 4.82 11.39
CA PHE A 84 4.07 5.60 12.61
C PHE A 84 4.88 6.91 12.52
N TRP A 85 6.15 6.85 12.11
CA TRP A 85 6.96 8.06 11.94
C TRP A 85 6.40 9.00 10.88
N PHE A 86 5.86 8.44 9.79
CA PHE A 86 5.15 9.21 8.78
C PHE A 86 3.90 9.89 9.35
N ALA A 87 3.10 9.16 10.14
CA ALA A 87 1.92 9.70 10.83
C ALA A 87 2.30 10.79 11.84
N VAL A 88 3.38 10.65 12.60
CA VAL A 88 3.85 11.69 13.53
C VAL A 88 4.25 12.97 12.77
N LYS A 89 4.81 12.84 11.57
CA LYS A 89 5.28 13.97 10.77
C LYS A 89 4.18 14.67 9.97
N HIS A 90 3.22 13.91 9.46
CA HIS A 90 2.22 14.39 8.49
C HIS A 90 0.76 14.15 8.89
N GLY A 91 0.52 13.28 9.88
CA GLY A 91 -0.79 12.92 10.37
C GLY A 91 -1.34 13.88 11.42
N GLY A 92 -2.59 13.63 11.80
CA GLY A 92 -3.31 14.39 12.82
C GLY A 92 -3.68 13.53 14.03
N PHE A 93 -3.91 14.20 15.16
CA PHE A 93 -4.55 13.57 16.33
C PHE A 93 -6.08 13.61 16.27
N THR A 94 -6.64 14.54 15.49
CA THR A 94 -8.09 14.73 15.34
C THR A 94 -8.55 14.45 13.90
N ASP A 95 -9.79 13.97 13.77
CA ASP A 95 -10.43 13.79 12.46
C ASP A 95 -10.84 15.15 11.90
N ASN A 96 -10.04 15.67 10.98
CA ASN A 96 -10.39 16.83 10.18
C ASN A 96 -10.82 16.39 8.78
N ASN A 97 -12.00 15.79 8.69
CA ASN A 97 -12.67 15.49 7.42
C ASN A 97 -13.33 16.75 6.86
N LYS A 98 -12.53 17.80 6.64
CA LYS A 98 -12.99 19.00 5.93
C LYS A 98 -13.01 18.72 4.42
N PRO A 99 -14.04 19.17 3.69
CA PRO A 99 -14.07 19.07 2.23
C PRO A 99 -12.92 19.89 1.63
N ASP A 100 -12.43 19.48 0.45
CA ASP A 100 -11.24 20.06 -0.17
C ASP A 100 -11.37 21.58 -0.42
N ASP A 101 -12.58 22.07 -0.69
CA ASP A 101 -12.86 23.49 -0.95
C ASP A 101 -12.58 24.41 0.25
N GLN A 102 -12.49 23.85 1.46
CA GLN A 102 -12.29 24.61 2.70
C GLN A 102 -10.91 24.38 3.32
N LEU A 103 -10.02 23.68 2.63
CA LEU A 103 -8.69 23.37 3.13
C LEU A 103 -7.71 24.52 2.91
N THR A 104 -6.81 24.68 3.87
CA THR A 104 -5.63 25.53 3.67
C THR A 104 -4.68 24.84 2.69
N GLU A 105 -3.94 25.60 1.89
CA GLU A 105 -2.91 25.06 0.97
C GLU A 105 -1.94 24.07 1.66
N LYS A 106 -1.63 24.32 2.93
CA LYS A 106 -0.80 23.42 3.75
C LYS A 106 -1.46 22.06 4.00
N GLU A 107 -2.74 22.05 4.33
CA GLU A 107 -3.52 20.83 4.58
C GLU A 107 -3.65 20.03 3.28
N LEU A 108 -3.87 20.71 2.15
CA LEU A 108 -3.92 20.09 0.83
C LEU A 108 -2.60 19.39 0.49
N ASN A 109 -1.48 20.08 0.68
CA ASN A 109 -0.14 19.51 0.48
C ASN A 109 0.14 18.31 1.39
N THR A 110 -0.35 18.33 2.64
CA THR A 110 -0.22 17.15 3.51
C THR A 110 -1.04 15.97 3.02
N ARG A 111 -2.28 16.19 2.54
CA ARG A 111 -3.11 15.12 1.96
C ARG A 111 -2.46 14.50 0.74
N LEU A 112 -1.90 15.30 -0.16
CA LEU A 112 -1.17 14.82 -1.33
C LEU A 112 0.02 13.93 -0.93
N LYS A 113 0.82 14.35 0.05
CA LYS A 113 1.94 13.54 0.57
C LYS A 113 1.48 12.22 1.18
N ILE A 114 0.35 12.22 1.88
CA ILE A 114 -0.23 11.01 2.45
C ILE A 114 -0.67 10.05 1.32
N GLN A 115 -1.37 10.56 0.31
CA GLN A 115 -1.78 9.76 -0.84
C GLN A 115 -0.57 9.20 -1.60
N GLU A 116 0.47 10.00 -1.82
CA GLU A 116 1.73 9.57 -2.43
C GLU A 116 2.40 8.43 -1.63
N PHE A 117 2.43 8.54 -0.29
CA PHE A 117 2.98 7.49 0.57
C PHE A 117 2.23 6.16 0.43
N PHE A 118 0.89 6.17 0.47
CA PHE A 118 0.11 4.95 0.30
C PHE A 118 0.15 4.41 -1.13
N ARG A 119 0.21 5.29 -2.12
CA ARG A 119 0.40 4.91 -3.51
C ARG A 119 1.71 4.16 -3.70
N LYS A 120 2.82 4.71 -3.17
CA LYS A 120 4.13 4.05 -3.21
C LYS A 120 4.09 2.67 -2.54
N ARG A 121 3.48 2.59 -1.35
CA ARG A 121 3.27 1.31 -0.62
C ARG A 121 2.53 0.27 -1.44
N VAL A 122 1.44 0.65 -2.11
CA VAL A 122 0.66 -0.26 -2.96
C VAL A 122 1.47 -0.74 -4.15
N LEU A 123 2.29 0.13 -4.74
CA LEU A 123 3.20 -0.24 -5.83
C LEU A 123 4.25 -1.25 -5.34
N GLU A 124 4.87 -1.01 -4.18
CA GLU A 124 5.82 -1.93 -3.55
C GLU A 124 5.20 -3.30 -3.20
N ASP A 125 3.96 -3.32 -2.70
CA ASP A 125 3.29 -4.58 -2.35
C ASP A 125 2.96 -5.41 -3.59
N LYS A 126 2.39 -4.77 -4.62
CA LYS A 126 2.16 -5.42 -5.91
C LYS A 126 3.46 -5.85 -6.55
N ALA A 127 4.53 -5.14 -6.26
CA ALA A 127 5.84 -5.45 -6.76
C ALA A 127 6.45 -6.71 -6.14
N ALA A 128 6.32 -6.87 -4.82
CA ALA A 128 6.72 -8.07 -4.10
C ALA A 128 5.97 -9.32 -4.59
N GLY A 129 4.75 -9.14 -5.08
CA GLY A 129 3.95 -10.17 -5.75
C GLY A 129 2.57 -10.31 -5.11
N SER A 130 1.56 -10.46 -5.97
CA SER A 130 0.17 -10.61 -5.55
C SER A 130 -0.37 -11.97 -5.99
N SER A 131 -1.35 -12.51 -5.26
CA SER A 131 -2.11 -13.66 -5.73
C SER A 131 -2.81 -13.39 -7.07
N GLU A 132 -3.11 -12.12 -7.35
CA GLU A 132 -3.69 -11.65 -8.62
C GLU A 132 -2.76 -11.88 -9.82
N ASP A 133 -1.46 -12.12 -9.60
CA ASP A 133 -0.53 -12.45 -10.69
C ASP A 133 -0.77 -13.85 -11.27
N ILE A 134 -1.32 -14.76 -10.45
CA ILE A 134 -1.54 -16.17 -10.79
C ILE A 134 -3.01 -16.42 -11.12
N TRP A 135 -3.93 -15.77 -10.40
CA TRP A 135 -5.36 -16.03 -10.48
C TRP A 135 -6.09 -14.94 -11.26
N ASP A 136 -6.69 -15.32 -12.38
CA ASP A 136 -7.57 -14.42 -13.13
C ASP A 136 -8.93 -14.26 -12.43
N GLN A 137 -9.49 -13.06 -12.47
CA GLN A 137 -10.86 -12.83 -12.02
C GLN A 137 -11.85 -13.64 -12.88
N ARG A 138 -12.83 -14.25 -12.22
CA ARG A 138 -13.92 -14.96 -12.92
C ARG A 138 -14.73 -13.97 -13.75
N LYS A 139 -14.93 -14.32 -15.03
CA LYS A 139 -15.73 -13.54 -15.98
C LYS A 139 -17.23 -13.78 -15.82
N GLU A 140 -17.62 -14.96 -15.32
CA GLU A 140 -19.01 -15.38 -15.20
C GLU A 140 -19.40 -15.58 -13.73
N LEU A 141 -20.65 -15.23 -13.40
CA LEU A 141 -21.20 -15.46 -12.07
C LEU A 141 -21.39 -16.96 -11.82
N LEU A 142 -21.01 -17.41 -10.62
CA LEU A 142 -21.20 -18.79 -10.21
C LEU A 142 -22.63 -19.00 -9.68
N SER A 143 -23.39 -19.92 -10.27
CA SER A 143 -24.67 -20.34 -9.72
C SER A 143 -24.46 -21.28 -8.53
N ASN A 144 -25.05 -20.96 -7.37
CA ASN A 144 -24.98 -21.73 -6.12
C ASN A 144 -23.55 -22.09 -5.63
N PRO A 145 -22.74 -21.10 -5.19
CA PRO A 145 -21.35 -21.32 -4.78
C PRO A 145 -21.15 -22.09 -3.47
N PHE A 146 -22.17 -22.14 -2.62
CA PHE A 146 -22.13 -22.89 -1.37
C PHE A 146 -23.17 -24.01 -1.43
N ARG A 147 -22.81 -25.21 -0.94
CA ARG A 147 -23.76 -26.32 -0.83
C ARG A 147 -24.92 -25.89 0.09
N LYS A 148 -26.15 -26.12 -0.35
CA LYS A 148 -27.36 -25.97 0.48
C LYS A 148 -27.44 -27.08 1.52
#